data_AF-A0A7R9DV18-F1
#
_entry.id   AF-A0A7R9DV18-F1
#
_cell.length_a   1.000
_cell.length_b   1.000
_cell.length_c   1.000
_cell.angle_alpha   90.00
_cell.angle_beta   90.00
_cell.angle_gamma   90.00
#
_symmetry.space_group_name_H-M   'P 1'
#
loop_
_entity.id
_entity.type
_entity.pdbx_description
1 polymer ?
#
loop_
_entity_poly.entity_id
_entity_poly.type
_entity_poly.pdbx_seq_one_letter_code
_entity_poly.pdbx_strand_id
1 'polypeptide(L)'
;VYLDWIQYCAIKNNKSVDRTKDSMLVSLCFALSLLGRRTLGAASHNTVSSVEFFLYGLHALFKGDFRITCVRDEWIFSDMELLKSVVAPGVRMSLKLHQDHFMSPEEYDDPIALYDAISSHEEKLVISHEGDPVWRNAVLSGTPSLLALRYITTRWHSGTLLLAGTRVQYYSLALGYSTTRWHSGTV
;
A
#
# COMPACT_ATOMS: atom_id res chain seq x y z
N VAL A 1 16.14 9.48 -9.35
CA VAL A 1 14.95 8.68 -9.71
C VAL A 1 13.67 9.44 -9.38
N TYR A 2 13.28 9.66 -8.12
CA TYR A 2 12.00 10.34 -7.82
C TYR A 2 11.99 11.87 -7.81
N LEU A 3 13.13 12.54 -8.05
CA LEU A 3 13.20 14.00 -7.99
C LEU A 3 12.31 14.64 -9.06
N ASP A 4 12.39 14.18 -10.30
CA ASP A 4 11.64 14.73 -11.43
C ASP A 4 10.13 14.61 -11.21
N TRP A 5 9.69 13.49 -10.64
CA TRP A 5 8.32 13.26 -10.19
C TRP A 5 7.87 14.28 -9.12
N ILE A 6 8.66 14.45 -8.05
CA ILE A 6 8.34 15.40 -6.96
C ILE A 6 8.24 16.83 -7.51
N GLN A 7 9.16 17.20 -8.40
CA GLN A 7 9.16 18.51 -9.05
C GLN A 7 7.93 18.71 -9.93
N TYR A 8 7.57 17.70 -10.73
CA TYR A 8 6.37 17.70 -11.56
C TYR A 8 5.10 17.92 -10.72
N CYS A 9 4.94 17.17 -9.63
CA CYS A 9 3.82 17.32 -8.70
C CYS A 9 3.73 18.72 -8.10
N ALA A 10 4.87 19.29 -7.66
CA ALA A 10 4.91 20.63 -7.08
C ALA A 10 4.51 21.71 -8.11
N ILE A 11 4.91 21.55 -9.38
CA ILE A 11 4.53 22.42 -10.49
C ILE A 11 3.03 22.33 -10.77
N LYS A 12 2.49 21.11 -10.93
CA LYS A 12 1.06 20.90 -11.24
C LYS A 12 0.14 21.44 -10.15
N ASN A 13 0.59 21.41 -8.90
CA ASN A 13 -0.17 21.94 -7.77
C ASN A 13 0.04 23.44 -7.50
N ASN A 14 0.78 24.16 -8.37
CA ASN A 14 1.10 25.59 -8.23
C ASN A 14 1.65 25.98 -6.85
N LYS A 15 2.42 25.08 -6.21
CA LYS A 15 2.99 25.31 -4.88
C LYS A 15 4.33 26.05 -5.01
N SER A 16 4.43 27.23 -4.39
CA SER A 16 5.68 28.00 -4.29
C SER A 16 6.62 27.42 -3.23
N VAL A 17 7.04 26.17 -3.41
CA VAL A 17 7.94 25.44 -2.49
C VAL A 17 9.29 25.23 -3.17
N ASP A 18 10.36 25.20 -2.38
CA ASP A 18 11.67 24.80 -2.87
C ASP A 18 11.63 23.36 -3.38
N ARG A 19 12.14 23.16 -4.58
CA ARG A 19 12.09 21.94 -5.39
C ARG A 19 13.48 21.37 -5.66
N THR A 20 14.51 21.95 -5.06
CA THR A 20 15.87 21.44 -5.13
C THR A 20 15.98 20.08 -4.45
N LYS A 21 17.02 19.33 -4.79
CA LYS A 21 17.30 18.00 -4.22
C LYS A 21 17.42 18.04 -2.68
N ASP A 22 17.96 19.13 -2.14
CA ASP A 22 18.22 19.31 -0.71
C ASP A 22 17.06 20.04 0.01
N SER A 23 15.96 20.27 -0.69
CA SER A 23 14.78 20.93 -0.12
C SER A 23 14.11 20.10 0.98
N MET A 24 13.40 20.80 1.86
CA MET A 24 12.55 20.16 2.88
C MET A 24 11.45 19.28 2.27
N LEU A 25 10.97 19.62 1.07
CA LEU A 25 9.95 18.84 0.36
C LEU A 25 10.46 17.43 0.04
N VAL A 26 11.64 17.33 -0.58
CA VAL A 26 12.25 16.04 -0.94
C VAL A 26 12.55 15.23 0.33
N SER A 27 13.06 15.89 1.37
CA SER A 27 13.31 15.27 2.67
C SER A 27 12.03 14.71 3.31
N LEU A 28 10.94 15.46 3.25
CA LEU A 28 9.63 15.04 3.75
C LEU A 28 9.09 13.84 2.98
N CYS A 29 9.13 13.86 1.64
CA CYS A 29 8.71 12.72 0.82
C CYS A 29 9.50 11.44 1.18
N PHE A 30 10.80 11.56 1.43
CA PHE A 30 11.62 10.43 1.86
C PHE A 30 11.28 9.95 3.28
N ALA A 31 11.09 10.87 4.22
CA ALA A 31 10.70 10.55 5.59
C ALA A 31 9.35 9.81 5.64
N LEU A 32 8.36 10.28 4.88
CA LEU A 32 7.05 9.63 4.77
C LEU A 32 7.14 8.25 4.11
N SER A 33 7.97 8.11 3.07
CA SER A 33 8.21 6.81 2.41
C SER A 33 8.85 5.80 3.37
N LEU A 34 9.80 6.26 4.20
CA LEU A 34 10.45 5.46 5.22
C LEU A 34 9.48 5.04 6.33
N LEU A 35 8.64 5.98 6.79
CA LEU A 35 7.59 5.71 7.76
C LEU A 35 6.61 4.64 7.21
N GLY A 36 6.09 4.81 6.00
CA GLY A 36 5.20 3.85 5.36
C GLY A 36 5.82 2.46 5.22
N ARG A 37 7.12 2.35 4.92
CA ARG A 37 7.80 1.06 4.91
C ARG A 37 7.86 0.42 6.31
N ARG A 38 8.09 1.20 7.35
CA ARG A 38 8.19 0.70 8.73
C ARG A 38 6.83 0.29 9.29
N THR A 39 5.75 0.98 8.93
CA THR A 39 4.39 0.60 9.33
C THR A 39 4.00 -0.77 8.77
N LEU A 40 4.54 -1.17 7.61
CA LEU A 40 4.35 -2.50 7.04
C LEU A 40 5.21 -3.59 7.69
N GLY A 41 6.30 -3.23 8.37
CA GLY A 41 7.32 -4.15 8.87
C GLY A 41 7.22 -4.56 10.34
N ALA A 42 6.08 -4.30 11.01
CA ALA A 42 5.96 -4.31 12.47
C ALA A 42 6.09 -5.68 13.20
N ALA A 43 6.66 -6.71 12.58
CA ALA A 43 6.98 -7.98 13.26
C ALA A 43 8.22 -8.69 12.69
N SER A 44 9.27 -7.96 12.33
CA SER A 44 10.58 -8.54 11.97
C SER A 44 11.34 -9.05 13.20
N HIS A 45 10.85 -10.11 13.84
CA HIS A 45 11.68 -10.97 14.69
C HIS A 45 11.59 -12.40 14.17
N ASN A 46 12.60 -12.73 13.35
CA ASN A 46 13.20 -14.03 13.08
C ASN A 46 12.29 -15.28 13.18
N THR A 47 11.99 -15.88 12.01
CA THR A 47 11.78 -17.32 11.69
C THR A 47 10.68 -17.56 10.63
N VAL A 48 9.81 -16.59 10.38
CA VAL A 48 8.75 -16.67 9.35
C VAL A 48 9.13 -15.85 8.10
N SER A 49 8.75 -16.34 6.90
CA SER A 49 9.15 -15.74 5.63
C SER A 49 8.75 -14.25 5.53
N SER A 50 9.69 -13.40 5.09
CA SER A 50 9.55 -11.92 5.04
C SER A 50 8.30 -11.42 4.30
N VAL A 51 7.78 -12.22 3.37
CA VAL A 51 6.56 -11.94 2.62
C VAL A 51 5.31 -12.02 3.50
N GLU A 52 5.22 -12.96 4.43
CA GLU A 52 4.03 -13.10 5.29
C GLU A 52 3.89 -11.92 6.25
N PHE A 53 5.00 -11.40 6.78
CA PHE A 53 5.00 -10.19 7.60
C PHE A 53 4.60 -8.95 6.82
N PHE A 54 5.10 -8.80 5.59
CA PHE A 54 4.68 -7.71 4.71
C PHE A 54 3.17 -7.75 4.45
N LEU A 55 2.62 -8.93 4.15
CA LEU A 55 1.19 -9.12 3.91
C LEU A 55 0.35 -8.88 5.17
N TYR A 56 0.84 -9.30 6.34
CA TYR A 56 0.20 -9.01 7.61
C TYR A 56 0.18 -7.50 7.91
N GLY A 57 1.31 -6.81 7.74
CA GLY A 57 1.39 -5.35 7.93
C GLY A 57 0.48 -4.59 6.96
N LEU A 58 0.43 -5.04 5.71
CA LEU A 58 -0.48 -4.49 4.70
C LEU A 58 -1.95 -4.70 5.08
N HIS A 59 -2.30 -5.90 5.57
CA HIS A 59 -3.65 -6.20 6.06
C HIS A 59 -4.04 -5.35 7.28
N ALA A 60 -3.13 -5.20 8.24
CA ALA A 60 -3.33 -4.34 9.41
C ALA A 60 -3.56 -2.88 9.00
N LEU A 61 -2.74 -2.35 8.08
CA LEU A 61 -2.89 -1.01 7.53
C LEU A 61 -4.25 -0.81 6.83
N PHE A 62 -4.74 -1.82 6.11
CA PHE A 62 -6.05 -1.76 5.46
C PHE A 62 -7.20 -1.73 6.46
N LYS A 63 -7.02 -2.32 7.65
CA LYS A 63 -7.95 -2.22 8.79
C LYS A 63 -7.80 -0.93 9.60
N GLY A 64 -6.80 -0.11 9.29
CA GLY A 64 -6.46 1.09 10.08
C GLY A 64 -5.71 0.78 11.38
N ASP A 65 -5.18 -0.43 11.55
CA ASP A 65 -4.29 -0.80 12.66
C ASP A 65 -2.85 -0.42 12.30
N PHE A 66 -2.38 0.71 12.82
CA PHE A 66 -1.00 1.18 12.63
C PHE A 66 -0.14 0.79 13.83
N ARG A 67 0.82 -0.11 13.60
CA ARG A 67 1.76 -0.55 14.64
C ARG A 67 3.09 0.16 14.49
N ILE A 68 3.25 1.28 15.19
CA ILE A 68 4.51 2.01 15.26
C ILE A 68 5.34 1.43 16.41
N THR A 69 6.36 0.64 16.08
CA THR A 69 7.23 -0.02 17.07
C THR A 69 8.59 0.65 17.23
N CYS A 70 8.95 1.55 16.32
CA CYS A 70 10.23 2.24 16.30
C CYS A 70 10.11 3.56 17.06
N VAL A 71 10.89 3.72 18.14
CA VAL A 71 10.93 4.95 18.97
C VAL A 71 11.22 6.21 18.12
N ARG A 72 12.02 6.08 17.05
CA ARG A 72 12.32 7.20 16.14
C ARG A 72 11.12 7.69 15.34
N ASP A 73 10.03 6.94 15.31
CA ASP A 73 8.80 7.27 14.59
C ASP A 73 7.70 7.78 15.54
N GLU A 74 7.97 7.90 16.85
CA GLU A 74 7.00 8.38 17.84
C GLU A 74 6.45 9.79 17.57
N TRP A 75 7.19 10.61 16.81
CA TRP A 75 6.73 11.94 16.38
C TRP A 75 5.37 11.88 15.66
N ILE A 76 5.02 10.73 15.07
CA ILE A 76 3.74 10.51 14.41
C ILE A 76 2.55 10.52 15.38
N PHE A 77 2.77 10.23 16.66
CA PHE A 77 1.70 10.26 17.66
C PHE A 77 1.23 11.70 17.94
N SER A 78 2.04 12.70 17.62
CA SER A 78 1.64 14.11 17.66
C SER A 78 0.61 14.46 16.58
N ASP A 79 0.57 13.70 15.48
CA ASP A 79 -0.37 13.88 14.38
C ASP A 79 -0.71 12.51 13.74
N MET A 80 -1.67 11.82 14.35
CA MET A 80 -2.18 10.55 13.81
C MET A 80 -3.01 10.75 12.54
N GLU A 81 -3.44 11.98 12.23
CA GLU A 81 -4.17 12.27 11.00
C GLU A 81 -3.26 12.07 9.80
N LEU A 82 -1.97 12.45 9.91
CA LEU A 82 -0.96 12.21 8.89
C LEU A 82 -0.88 10.73 8.44
N LEU A 83 -1.02 9.78 9.37
CA LEU A 83 -1.07 8.35 9.03
C LEU A 83 -2.29 8.00 8.18
N LYS A 84 -3.46 8.57 8.53
CA LYS A 84 -4.74 8.22 7.92
C LYS A 84 -4.97 8.94 6.59
N SER A 85 -4.53 10.19 6.47
CA SER A 85 -4.78 11.04 5.29
C SER A 85 -3.65 11.01 4.27
N VAL A 86 -2.42 10.67 4.68
CA VAL A 86 -1.26 10.68 3.78
C VAL A 86 -0.62 9.29 3.66
N VAL A 87 -0.19 8.69 4.76
CA VAL A 87 0.62 7.45 4.70
C VAL A 87 -0.20 6.25 4.23
N ALA A 88 -1.35 5.98 4.83
CA ALA A 88 -2.18 4.84 4.42
C ALA A 88 -2.69 4.96 2.98
N PRO A 89 -3.23 6.11 2.52
CA PRO A 89 -3.59 6.30 1.13
C PRO A 89 -2.39 6.14 0.20
N GLY A 90 -1.23 6.69 0.55
CA GLY A 90 0.00 6.54 -0.23
C GLY A 90 0.46 5.08 -0.36
N VAL A 91 0.42 4.30 0.73
CA VAL A 91 0.75 2.86 0.69
C VAL A 91 -0.27 2.09 -0.16
N ARG A 92 -1.57 2.38 -0.01
CA ARG A 92 -2.64 1.78 -0.83
C ARG A 92 -2.42 2.07 -2.32
N MET A 93 -2.15 3.34 -2.67
CA MET A 93 -1.85 3.75 -4.04
C MET A 93 -0.59 3.06 -4.56
N SER A 94 0.48 2.96 -3.75
CA SER A 94 1.72 2.29 -4.17
C SER A 94 1.50 0.83 -4.56
N LEU A 95 0.57 0.12 -3.88
CA LEU A 95 0.20 -1.25 -4.22
C LEU A 95 -0.51 -1.31 -5.57
N LYS A 96 -1.42 -0.37 -5.85
CA LYS A 96 -2.10 -0.27 -7.13
C LYS A 96 -1.10 0.02 -8.26
N LEU A 97 -0.26 1.04 -8.09
CA LEU A 97 0.77 1.40 -9.06
C LEU A 97 1.75 0.25 -9.30
N HIS A 98 2.11 -0.50 -8.27
CA HIS A 98 2.95 -1.69 -8.43
C HIS A 98 2.27 -2.80 -9.26
N GLN A 99 0.96 -3.00 -9.10
CA GLN A 99 0.19 -3.92 -9.94
C GLN A 99 0.12 -3.44 -11.39
N ASP A 100 -0.09 -2.14 -11.61
CA ASP A 100 -0.22 -1.58 -12.95
C ASP A 100 1.13 -1.54 -13.68
N HIS A 101 2.20 -1.15 -13.00
CA HIS A 101 3.57 -1.21 -13.52
C HIS A 101 3.97 -2.64 -13.90
N PHE A 102 3.48 -3.68 -13.20
CA PHE A 102 3.73 -5.06 -13.62
C PHE A 102 3.11 -5.39 -14.98
N MET A 103 1.99 -4.76 -15.32
CA MET A 103 1.28 -4.96 -16.59
C MET A 103 1.81 -4.07 -17.72
N SER A 104 2.27 -2.86 -17.39
CA SER A 104 2.75 -1.84 -18.33
C SER A 104 3.90 -1.04 -17.70
N PRO A 105 5.15 -1.53 -17.71
CA PRO A 105 6.26 -0.85 -17.03
C PRO A 105 6.60 0.53 -17.63
N GLU A 106 6.65 0.61 -18.97
CA GLU A 106 7.12 1.79 -19.70
C GLU A 106 6.23 3.02 -19.49
N GLU A 107 4.95 2.82 -19.17
CA GLU A 107 3.97 3.89 -18.96
C GLU A 107 4.18 4.62 -17.63
N TYR A 108 4.76 3.96 -16.63
CA TYR A 108 4.91 4.51 -15.27
C TYR A 108 6.28 5.15 -15.02
N ASP A 109 7.18 5.11 -15.99
CA ASP A 109 8.47 5.84 -15.97
C ASP A 109 8.30 7.33 -16.34
N ASP A 110 7.22 7.68 -17.06
CA ASP A 110 6.92 9.07 -17.42
C ASP A 110 6.17 9.80 -16.28
N PRO A 111 6.69 10.96 -15.80
CA PRO A 111 6.05 11.71 -14.73
C PRO A 111 4.63 12.21 -15.05
N ILE A 112 4.28 12.44 -16.32
CA ILE A 112 2.94 12.92 -16.67
C ILE A 112 1.94 11.76 -16.57
N ALA A 113 2.25 10.65 -17.22
CA ALA A 113 1.44 9.43 -17.17
C ALA A 113 1.24 8.93 -15.73
N LEU A 114 2.31 8.93 -14.92
CA LEU A 114 2.22 8.58 -13.50
C LEU A 114 1.27 9.52 -12.72
N TYR A 115 1.29 10.82 -13.01
CA TYR A 115 0.39 11.80 -12.36
C TYR A 115 -1.06 11.57 -12.72
N ASP A 116 -1.33 11.39 -14.00
CA ASP A 116 -2.68 11.21 -14.50
C ASP A 116 -3.26 9.87 -14.00
N ALA A 117 -2.43 8.82 -13.93
CA ALA A 117 -2.81 7.54 -13.33
C ALA A 117 -3.16 7.67 -11.84
N ILE A 118 -2.31 8.32 -11.04
CA ILE A 118 -2.58 8.55 -9.60
C ILE A 118 -3.86 9.37 -9.42
N SER A 119 -3.99 10.48 -10.15
CA SER A 119 -5.16 11.36 -10.05
C SER A 119 -6.45 10.62 -10.42
N SER A 120 -6.44 9.84 -11.51
CA SER A 120 -7.59 9.03 -11.91
C SER A 120 -7.92 7.95 -10.88
N HIS A 121 -6.91 7.34 -10.24
CA HIS A 121 -7.13 6.35 -9.20
C HIS A 121 -7.70 6.99 -7.92
N GLU A 122 -7.23 8.18 -7.52
CA GLU A 122 -7.81 8.89 -6.36
C GLU A 122 -9.32 9.12 -6.50
N GLU A 123 -9.81 9.39 -7.71
CA GLU A 123 -11.23 9.60 -7.99
C GLU A 123 -12.03 8.30 -8.10
N LYS A 124 -11.47 7.26 -8.74
CA LYS A 124 -12.24 6.10 -9.23
C LYS A 124 -11.97 4.82 -8.44
N LEU A 125 -10.88 4.75 -7.70
CA LEU A 125 -10.41 3.55 -7.04
C LEU A 125 -10.73 3.59 -5.55
N VAL A 126 -11.56 2.64 -5.14
CA VAL A 126 -11.75 2.36 -3.71
C VAL A 126 -10.74 1.28 -3.31
N ILE A 127 -9.82 1.61 -2.41
CA ILE A 127 -8.91 0.63 -1.80
C ILE A 127 -9.32 0.44 -0.34
N SER A 128 -9.85 -0.73 0.02
CA SER A 128 -10.35 -0.99 1.37
C SER A 128 -10.25 -2.46 1.78
N HIS A 129 -10.35 -2.72 3.09
CA HIS A 129 -10.48 -4.09 3.61
C HIS A 129 -11.87 -4.65 3.28
N GLU A 130 -11.99 -5.96 3.00
CA GLU A 130 -13.27 -6.59 2.62
C GLU A 130 -14.39 -6.44 3.66
N GLY A 131 -14.02 -6.31 4.93
CA GLY A 131 -14.95 -6.08 6.05
C GLY A 131 -15.32 -4.61 6.28
N ASP A 132 -14.75 -3.68 5.52
CA ASP A 132 -15.04 -2.24 5.63
C ASP A 132 -16.42 -1.93 4.99
N PRO A 133 -17.31 -1.18 5.66
CA PRO A 133 -18.56 -0.71 5.05
C PRO A 133 -18.36 0.01 3.71
N VAL A 134 -17.24 0.72 3.54
CA VAL A 134 -16.89 1.40 2.27
C VAL A 134 -16.72 0.38 1.14
N TRP A 135 -16.14 -0.79 1.44
CA TRP A 135 -16.03 -1.88 0.46
C TRP A 135 -17.42 -2.34 0.00
N ARG A 136 -18.31 -2.63 0.95
CA ARG A 136 -19.67 -3.09 0.64
C ARG A 136 -20.44 -2.04 -0.15
N ASN A 137 -20.33 -0.77 0.24
CA ASN A 137 -20.98 0.33 -0.48
C ASN A 137 -20.46 0.46 -1.92
N ALA A 138 -19.14 0.38 -2.12
CA ALA A 138 -18.52 0.45 -3.45
C ALA A 138 -18.96 -0.70 -4.36
N VAL A 139 -19.09 -1.92 -3.82
CA VAL A 139 -19.63 -3.06 -4.55
C VAL A 139 -21.09 -2.80 -4.96
N LEU A 140 -21.92 -2.34 -4.02
CA LEU A 140 -23.35 -2.08 -4.28
C LEU A 140 -23.58 -0.91 -5.23
N SER A 141 -22.70 0.09 -5.24
CA SER A 141 -22.77 1.25 -6.15
C SER A 141 -22.17 0.97 -7.54
N GLY A 142 -21.65 -0.23 -7.79
CA GLY A 142 -21.02 -0.56 -9.06
C GLY A 142 -19.76 0.25 -9.34
N THR A 143 -18.96 0.55 -8.31
CA THR A 143 -17.73 1.34 -8.46
C THR A 143 -16.81 0.71 -9.51
N PRO A 144 -16.30 1.52 -10.47
CA PRO A 144 -15.56 1.00 -11.61
C PRO A 144 -14.25 0.31 -11.21
N SER A 145 -13.59 0.79 -10.14
CA SER A 145 -12.35 0.20 -9.64
C SER A 145 -12.40 -0.01 -8.13
N LEU A 146 -12.27 -1.27 -7.71
CA LEU A 146 -12.21 -1.65 -6.30
C LEU A 146 -11.01 -2.56 -6.11
N LEU A 147 -10.11 -2.21 -5.20
CA LEU A 147 -9.02 -3.07 -4.73
C LEU A 147 -9.31 -3.51 -3.30
N ALA A 148 -9.51 -4.81 -3.13
CA ALA A 148 -9.74 -5.42 -1.82
C ALA A 148 -8.63 -6.41 -1.48
N LEU A 149 -8.13 -6.32 -0.25
CA LEU A 149 -7.17 -7.28 0.30
C LEU A 149 -7.91 -8.28 1.20
N ARG A 150 -7.76 -9.56 0.89
CA ARG A 150 -8.18 -10.65 1.77
C ARG A 150 -6.97 -11.45 2.21
N TYR A 151 -6.74 -11.52 3.52
CA TYR A 151 -5.67 -12.32 4.13
C TYR A 151 -6.29 -13.53 4.83
N ILE A 152 -5.98 -14.74 4.36
CA ILE A 152 -6.44 -16.00 4.94
C ILE A 152 -5.24 -16.84 5.34
N THR A 153 -5.05 -17.05 6.64
CA THR A 153 -4.10 -18.04 7.15
C THR A 153 -4.82 -19.37 7.29
N THR A 154 -4.37 -20.37 6.55
CA THR A 154 -4.87 -21.73 6.68
C THR A 154 -3.80 -22.62 7.29
N ARG A 155 -4.19 -23.44 8.27
CA ARG A 155 -3.33 -24.48 8.84
C ARG A 155 -3.94 -25.83 8.50
N TRP A 156 -3.11 -26.74 8.00
CA TRP A 156 -3.53 -28.09 7.63
C TRP A 156 -2.51 -29.09 8.17
N HIS A 157 -2.98 -30.29 8.51
CA HIS A 157 -2.12 -31.38 8.96
C HIS A 157 -1.81 -32.33 7.79
N SER A 158 -0.54 -32.69 7.62
CA SER A 158 -0.10 -33.78 6.75
C SER A 158 0.73 -34.76 7.59
N GLY A 159 0.10 -35.84 8.06
CA GLY A 159 0.69 -36.71 9.07
C GLY A 159 0.99 -35.95 10.37
N THR A 160 2.22 -36.05 10.88
CA THR A 160 2.71 -35.31 12.07
C THR A 160 3.13 -33.87 11.77
N LEU A 161 3.17 -33.47 10.50
CA LEU A 161 3.65 -32.15 10.08
C LEU A 161 2.51 -31.13 10.12
N LEU A 162 2.71 -30.03 10.85
CA LEU A 162 1.84 -28.86 10.80
C LEU A 162 2.30 -27.97 9.65
N LEU A 163 1.48 -27.83 8.60
CA LEU A 163 1.76 -26.94 7.48
C LEU A 163 0.89 -25.68 7.61
N ALA A 164 1.50 -24.52 7.39
CA ALA A 164 0.82 -23.23 7.34
C ALA A 164 0.93 -22.66 5.92
N GLY A 165 -0.18 -22.14 5.41
CA GLY A 165 -0.25 -21.49 4.11
C GLY A 165 -1.04 -20.19 4.21
N THR A 166 -0.45 -19.13 3.66
CA THR A 166 -1.11 -17.82 3.55
C THR A 166 -1.65 -17.66 2.13
N ARG A 167 -2.95 -17.38 2.03
CA ARG A 167 -3.61 -17.00 0.78
C ARG A 167 -3.93 -15.51 0.82
N VAL A 168 -3.44 -14.77 -0.17
CA VAL A 168 -3.87 -13.38 -0.40
C VAL A 168 -4.65 -13.29 -1.69
N GLN A 169 -5.86 -12.73 -1.60
CA GLN A 169 -6.68 -12.43 -2.76
C GLN A 169 -6.73 -10.92 -2.99
N TYR A 170 -6.42 -10.53 -4.23
CA TYR A 170 -6.61 -9.18 -4.73
C TYR A 170 -7.76 -9.23 -5.73
N TYR A 171 -8.80 -8.47 -5.45
CA TYR A 171 -9.91 -8.27 -6.39
C TYR A 171 -9.73 -6.90 -7.03
N SER A 172 -9.69 -6.85 -8.36
CA SER A 172 -9.79 -5.61 -9.13
C SER A 172 -11.02 -5.68 -10.02
N LEU A 173 -12.10 -4.97 -9.64
CA LEU A 173 -13.31 -4.89 -10.47
C LEU A 173 -13.02 -4.25 -11.83
N ALA A 174 -12.07 -3.31 -11.89
CA ALA A 174 -11.68 -2.59 -13.09
C ALA A 174 -11.07 -3.48 -14.16
N LEU A 175 -10.34 -4.50 -13.73
CA LEU A 175 -9.53 -5.36 -14.60
C LEU A 175 -10.12 -6.78 -14.67
N GLY A 176 -11.29 -7.01 -14.05
CA GLY A 176 -12.00 -8.29 -14.07
C GLY A 176 -11.21 -9.47 -13.50
N TYR A 177 -10.13 -9.22 -12.73
CA TYR A 177 -9.25 -10.27 -12.25
C TYR A 177 -9.31 -10.46 -10.73
N SER A 178 -9.10 -11.71 -10.33
CA SER A 178 -8.79 -12.11 -8.97
C SER A 178 -7.41 -12.79 -8.96
N THR A 179 -6.38 -12.12 -8.44
CA THR A 179 -5.08 -12.77 -8.20
C THR A 179 -5.15 -13.47 -6.85
N THR A 180 -4.93 -14.77 -6.84
CA THR A 180 -4.70 -15.57 -5.63
C THR A 180 -3.25 -16.00 -5.60
N ARG A 181 -2.48 -15.55 -4.59
CA ARG A 181 -1.10 -16.02 -4.39
C ARG A 181 -1.04 -16.85 -3.11
N TRP A 182 -0.50 -18.06 -3.24
CA TRP A 182 -0.23 -18.97 -2.14
C TRP A 182 1.22 -18.84 -1.70
N HIS A 183 1.44 -18.59 -0.41
CA HIS A 183 2.75 -18.69 0.21
C HIS A 183 2.73 -19.86 1.19
N SER A 184 3.58 -20.86 0.95
CA SER A 184 3.81 -21.97 1.86
C SER A 184 5.00 -21.65 2.76
N GLY A 185 4.80 -21.64 4.07
CA GLY A 185 5.87 -21.62 5.06
C GLY A 185 5.90 -22.94 5.82
N THR A 186 7.09 -23.52 6.00
CA THR A 186 7.32 -24.52 7.05
C THR A 186 7.49 -23.81 8.39
N VAL A 187 6.78 -24.27 9.42
CA VAL A 187 6.93 -23.80 10.81
C VAL A 187 8.27 -24.22 11.38
#